data_AF-A0A3B9KPB2-F1
#
_entry.id   AF-A0A3B9KPB2-F1
#
_cell.length_a   1.000
_cell.length_b   1.000
_cell.length_c   1.000
_cell.angle_alpha   90.00
_cell.angle_beta   90.00
_cell.angle_gamma   90.00
#
_symmetry.space_group_name_H-M   'P 1'
#
loop_
_entity.id
_entity.type
_entity.pdbx_description
1 polymer ?
#
loop_
_entity_poly.entity_id
_entity_poly.type
_entity_poly.pdbx_seq_one_letter_code
_entity_poly.pdbx_strand_id
1 'polypeptide(L)'
;MKLTPMHEELIKKLNTLGFTVYESKAYLALLKISPASGYEVAQESGVPRSVIYDVLRKLEKAGVAGIVHDKPKKYVPLPPDQLISMMDNQFHHNIESLKHDLKEFSEGGHTGHLWNISGYSIIMQKARELIRKAKKSVY
;
A
#
# COMPACT_ATOMS: atom_id res chain seq x y z
N MET A 1 -9.03 -1.59 23.18
CA MET A 1 -9.95 -2.26 22.23
C MET A 1 -9.82 -3.78 22.33
N LYS A 2 -10.93 -4.52 22.50
CA LYS A 2 -10.91 -5.99 22.30
C LYS A 2 -10.76 -6.22 20.80
N LEU A 3 -9.66 -6.85 20.36
CA LEU A 3 -9.50 -7.24 18.95
C LEU A 3 -10.64 -8.21 18.62
N THR A 4 -11.55 -7.81 17.73
CA THR A 4 -12.50 -8.76 17.14
C THR A 4 -11.83 -9.41 15.92
N PRO A 5 -12.19 -10.66 15.55
CA PRO A 5 -11.59 -11.35 14.41
C PRO A 5 -11.58 -10.52 13.12
N MET A 6 -12.61 -9.71 12.91
CA MET A 6 -12.72 -8.80 11.76
C MET A 6 -11.59 -7.75 11.71
N HIS A 7 -11.15 -7.23 12.86
CA HIS A 7 -10.08 -6.22 12.90
C HIS A 7 -8.72 -6.82 12.57
N GLU A 8 -8.48 -8.07 12.97
CA GLU A 8 -7.24 -8.78 12.62
C GLU A 8 -7.14 -9.00 11.12
N GLU A 9 -8.23 -9.38 10.47
CA GLU A 9 -8.28 -9.53 9.02
C GLU A 9 -8.08 -8.21 8.28
N LEU A 10 -8.65 -7.10 8.78
CA LEU A 10 -8.39 -5.77 8.22
C LEU A 10 -6.91 -5.35 8.36
N ILE A 11 -6.30 -5.62 9.51
CA ILE A 11 -4.88 -5.34 9.73
C ILE A 11 -4.03 -6.16 8.77
N LYS A 12 -4.33 -7.44 8.55
CA LYS A 12 -3.63 -8.27 7.57
C LYS A 12 -3.73 -7.69 6.16
N LYS A 13 -4.92 -7.29 5.73
CA LYS A 13 -5.14 -6.68 4.39
C LYS A 13 -4.37 -5.37 4.22
N LEU A 14 -4.39 -4.50 5.22
CA LEU A 14 -3.59 -3.26 5.20
C LEU A 14 -2.09 -3.58 5.16
N ASN A 15 -1.66 -4.60 5.90
CA ASN A 15 -0.27 -5.00 5.94
C ASN A 15 0.24 -5.55 4.61
N THR A 16 -0.56 -6.35 3.91
CA THR A 16 -0.23 -6.81 2.55
C THR A 16 -0.10 -5.67 1.54
N LEU A 17 -0.69 -4.50 1.84
CA LEU A 17 -0.62 -3.31 1.02
C LEU A 17 0.40 -2.28 1.53
N GLY A 18 1.33 -2.69 2.41
CA GLY A 18 2.48 -1.90 2.81
C GLY A 18 2.34 -1.14 4.14
N PHE A 19 1.21 -1.24 4.84
CA PHE A 19 1.09 -0.66 6.18
C PHE A 19 1.79 -1.53 7.23
N THR A 20 2.45 -0.91 8.20
CA THR A 20 2.87 -1.63 9.41
C THR A 20 1.65 -1.99 10.27
N VAL A 21 1.83 -2.94 11.19
CA VAL A 21 0.77 -3.32 12.15
C VAL A 21 0.32 -2.13 12.98
N TYR A 22 1.24 -1.25 13.39
CA TYR A 22 0.91 -0.07 14.18
C TYR A 22 0.21 1.01 13.37
N GLU A 23 0.62 1.25 12.12
CA GLU A 23 -0.09 2.15 11.22
C GLU A 23 -1.52 1.67 10.95
N SER A 24 -1.68 0.36 10.71
CA SER A 24 -3.00 -0.26 10.51
C SER A 24 -3.89 -0.06 11.75
N LYS A 25 -3.37 -0.32 12.95
CA LYS A 25 -4.11 -0.13 14.21
C LYS A 25 -4.45 1.34 14.46
N ALA A 26 -3.52 2.27 14.18
CA ALA A 26 -3.74 3.69 14.37
C ALA A 26 -4.78 4.25 13.39
N TYR A 27 -4.72 3.86 12.11
CA TYR A 27 -5.69 4.25 11.10
C TYR A 27 -7.10 3.72 11.43
N LEU A 28 -7.23 2.45 11.79
CA LEU A 28 -8.51 1.86 12.20
C LEU A 28 -9.08 2.52 13.48
N ALA A 29 -8.22 2.89 14.43
CA ALA A 29 -8.65 3.65 15.59
C ALA A 29 -9.15 5.05 15.19
N LEU A 30 -8.41 5.76 14.33
CA LEU A 30 -8.85 7.06 13.82
C LEU A 30 -10.20 6.99 13.11
N LEU A 31 -10.47 5.95 12.32
CA LEU A 31 -11.79 5.76 11.69
C LEU A 31 -12.95 5.68 12.70
N LYS A 32 -12.68 5.27 13.94
CA LYS A 32 -13.71 5.15 14.99
C LYS A 32 -13.87 6.40 15.83
N ILE A 33 -12.76 7.05 16.19
CA ILE A 33 -12.74 8.12 17.19
C ILE A 33 -12.34 9.49 16.62
N SER A 34 -12.41 9.68 15.31
CA SER A 34 -12.09 10.96 14.68
C SER A 34 -13.09 12.08 15.06
N PRO A 35 -12.61 13.32 15.33
CA PRO A 35 -11.21 13.73 15.46
C PRO A 35 -10.60 13.39 16.84
N ALA A 36 -9.39 12.82 16.85
CA ALA A 36 -8.73 12.32 18.07
C ALA A 36 -7.30 12.86 18.25
N SER A 37 -6.90 13.06 19.50
CA SER A 37 -5.52 13.31 19.92
C SER A 37 -4.68 12.02 19.86
N GLY A 38 -3.36 12.16 19.81
CA GLY A 38 -2.46 10.99 19.85
C GLY A 38 -2.63 10.11 21.09
N TYR A 39 -3.04 10.71 22.22
CA TYR A 39 -3.39 9.99 23.44
C TYR A 39 -4.62 9.09 23.25
N GLU A 40 -5.70 9.65 22.72
CA GLU A 40 -6.96 8.93 22.49
C GLU A 40 -6.75 7.80 21.48
N VAL A 41 -5.98 8.04 20.41
CA VAL A 41 -5.62 7.01 19.43
C VAL A 41 -4.81 5.89 20.08
N ALA A 42 -3.86 6.17 20.97
CA ALA A 42 -3.09 5.13 21.66
C ALA A 42 -3.98 4.24 22.53
N GLN A 43 -4.92 4.84 23.26
CA GLN A 43 -5.87 4.11 24.11
C GLN A 43 -6.77 3.19 23.26
N GLU A 44 -7.31 3.71 22.15
CA GLU A 44 -8.20 2.93 21.30
C GLU A 44 -7.44 1.83 20.54
N SER A 45 -6.35 2.19 19.85
CA SER A 45 -5.56 1.27 19.02
C SER A 45 -4.78 0.19 19.78
N GLY A 46 -4.49 0.42 21.07
CA GLY A 46 -3.57 -0.41 21.86
C GLY A 46 -2.11 -0.29 21.43
N VAL A 47 -1.76 0.70 20.59
CA VAL A 47 -0.36 1.01 20.25
C VAL A 47 0.29 1.76 21.41
N PRO A 48 1.52 1.41 21.83
CA PRO A 48 2.22 2.11 22.91
C PRO A 48 2.34 3.61 22.67
N ARG A 49 2.18 4.42 23.74
CA ARG A 49 2.27 5.88 23.67
C ARG A 49 3.62 6.39 23.18
N SER A 50 4.70 5.67 23.44
CA SER A 50 6.04 6.00 22.94
C SER A 50 6.15 5.92 21.41
N VAL A 51 5.26 5.17 20.75
CA VAL A 51 5.31 4.90 19.31
C VAL A 51 4.19 5.61 18.54
N ILE A 52 3.04 5.85 19.18
CA ILE A 52 1.84 6.37 18.48
C ILE A 52 2.08 7.71 17.79
N TYR A 53 2.85 8.62 18.41
CA TYR A 53 3.10 9.94 17.84
C TYR A 53 3.98 9.87 16.59
N ASP A 54 4.90 8.90 16.53
CA ASP A 54 5.70 8.64 15.34
C ASP A 54 4.85 8.03 14.23
N VAL A 55 3.99 7.08 14.58
CA VAL A 55 3.04 6.47 13.64
C VAL A 55 2.10 7.52 13.06
N LEU A 56 1.49 8.36 13.89
CA LEU A 56 0.61 9.44 13.44
C LEU A 56 1.35 10.46 12.56
N ARG A 57 2.59 10.81 12.89
CA ARG A 57 3.43 11.65 12.02
C ARG A 57 3.72 10.99 10.67
N LYS A 58 3.95 9.68 10.62
CA LYS A 58 4.15 8.95 9.36
C LYS A 58 2.88 8.94 8.51
N LEU A 59 1.73 8.64 9.12
CA LEU A 59 0.44 8.69 8.45
C LEU A 59 0.12 10.09 7.93
N GLU A 60 0.44 11.12 8.71
CA GLU A 60 0.32 12.53 8.30
C GLU A 60 1.19 12.84 7.07
N LYS A 61 2.48 12.49 7.13
CA LYS A 61 3.42 12.70 6.01
C LYS A 61 3.01 11.92 4.75
N ALA A 62 2.40 10.75 4.92
CA ALA A 62 1.91 9.93 3.82
C ALA A 62 0.55 10.41 3.26
N GLY A 63 -0.07 11.43 3.86
CA GLY A 63 -1.41 11.92 3.48
C GLY A 63 -2.56 10.98 3.91
N VAL A 64 -2.27 9.94 4.70
CA VAL A 64 -3.25 8.97 5.22
C VAL A 64 -4.00 9.53 6.43
N ALA A 65 -3.45 10.56 7.09
CA ALA A 65 -4.12 11.30 8.15
C ALA A 65 -3.87 12.81 7.97
N GLY A 66 -4.78 13.64 8.46
CA GLY A 66 -4.66 15.10 8.50
C GLY A 66 -4.75 15.64 9.92
N ILE A 67 -4.47 16.93 10.10
CA ILE A 67 -4.64 17.66 11.36
C ILE A 67 -5.76 18.67 11.20
N VAL A 68 -6.70 18.70 12.15
CA VAL A 68 -7.82 19.66 12.14
C VAL A 68 -7.75 20.69 13.26
N HIS A 69 -6.99 20.41 14.31
CA HIS A 69 -6.70 21.36 15.39
C HIS A 69 -5.25 21.21 15.79
N ASP A 70 -4.58 22.31 16.12
CA ASP A 70 -3.17 22.31 16.50
C ASP A 70 -2.97 22.38 18.03
N LYS A 71 -3.99 22.86 18.77
CA LYS A 71 -3.94 23.00 20.24
C LYS A 71 -5.29 22.65 20.91
N PRO A 72 -5.47 21.42 21.42
CA PRO A 72 -4.57 20.26 21.29
C PRO A 72 -4.55 19.68 19.87
N LYS A 73 -3.41 19.10 19.46
CA LYS A 73 -3.25 18.50 18.14
C LYS A 73 -4.23 17.34 17.94
N LYS A 74 -5.17 17.46 17.00
CA LYS A 74 -6.17 16.43 16.67
C LYS A 74 -6.02 15.96 15.23
N TYR A 75 -6.07 14.64 15.08
CA TYR A 75 -5.90 13.94 13.81
C TYR A 75 -7.25 13.44 13.27
N VAL A 76 -7.35 13.44 11.95
CA VAL A 76 -8.45 12.86 11.19
C VAL A 76 -7.89 11.87 10.18
N PRO A 77 -8.51 10.69 9.98
CA PRO A 77 -8.08 9.77 8.95
C PRO A 77 -8.52 10.27 7.57
N LEU A 78 -7.75 9.91 6.55
CA LEU A 78 -8.21 9.95 5.18
C LEU A 78 -9.40 8.97 5.03
N PRO A 79 -10.52 9.37 4.40
CA PRO A 79 -11.66 8.47 4.19
C PRO A 79 -11.25 7.18 3.48
N PRO A 80 -11.87 6.02 3.80
CA PRO A 80 -11.46 4.73 3.22
C PRO A 80 -11.41 4.72 1.69
N ASP A 81 -12.42 5.28 1.01
CA ASP A 81 -12.45 5.31 -0.46
C ASP A 81 -11.30 6.12 -1.06
N GLN A 82 -10.93 7.23 -0.40
CA GLN A 82 -9.79 8.04 -0.81
C GLN A 82 -8.47 7.34 -0.51
N LEU A 83 -8.36 6.63 0.62
CA LEU A 83 -7.19 5.83 0.94
C LEU A 83 -6.97 4.73 -0.12
N ILE A 84 -8.02 3.97 -0.45
CA ILE A 84 -7.93 2.92 -1.47
C ILE A 84 -7.53 3.52 -2.83
N SER A 85 -8.15 4.62 -3.23
CA SER A 85 -7.80 5.30 -4.49
C SER A 85 -6.36 5.80 -4.50
N MET A 86 -5.87 6.35 -3.38
CA MET A 86 -4.48 6.79 -3.24
C MET A 86 -3.50 5.63 -3.38
N MET A 87 -3.79 4.51 -2.70
CA MET A 87 -2.94 3.31 -2.72
C MET A 87 -2.89 2.66 -4.10
N ASP A 88 -4.04 2.57 -4.79
CA ASP A 88 -4.11 2.01 -6.14
C ASP A 88 -3.29 2.83 -7.15
N ASN A 89 -3.44 4.16 -7.10
CA ASN A 89 -2.66 5.08 -7.94
C ASN A 89 -1.15 4.98 -7.66
N GLN A 90 -0.75 4.96 -6.38
CA GLN A 90 0.66 4.80 -6.00
C GLN A 90 1.21 3.46 -6.47
N PHE A 91 0.46 2.37 -6.31
CA PHE A 91 0.88 1.05 -6.73
C PHE A 91 1.06 0.98 -8.26
N HIS A 92 0.10 1.49 -9.02
CA HIS A 92 0.18 1.53 -10.48
C HIS A 92 1.37 2.35 -10.96
N HIS A 93 1.60 3.53 -10.37
CA HIS A 93 2.75 4.37 -10.68
C HIS A 93 4.08 3.67 -10.38
N ASN A 94 4.20 3.03 -9.21
CA ASN A 94 5.41 2.32 -8.81
C ASN A 94 5.73 1.16 -9.75
N ILE A 95 4.72 0.41 -10.20
CA ILE A 95 4.90 -0.70 -11.15
C ILE A 95 5.35 -0.21 -12.53
N GLU A 96 4.73 0.85 -13.06
CA GLU A 96 5.15 1.40 -14.35
C GLU A 96 6.53 2.05 -14.29
N SER A 97 6.89 2.74 -13.19
CA SER A 97 8.24 3.26 -12.98
C SER A 97 9.26 2.13 -12.91
N LEU A 98 9.02 1.10 -12.09
CA LEU A 98 9.94 -0.03 -11.94
C LEU A 98 10.15 -0.77 -13.27
N LYS A 99 9.08 -0.93 -14.06
CA LYS A 99 9.15 -1.54 -15.38
C LYS A 99 10.00 -0.72 -16.35
N HIS A 100 9.92 0.61 -16.30
CA HIS A 100 10.79 1.49 -17.08
C HIS A 100 12.26 1.32 -16.65
N ASP A 101 12.52 1.42 -15.35
CA ASP A 101 13.87 1.34 -14.78
C ASP A 101 14.54 -0.01 -15.07
N LEU A 102 13.81 -1.12 -14.94
CA LEU A 102 14.30 -2.46 -15.26
C LEU A 102 14.58 -2.65 -16.75
N LYS A 103 13.75 -2.05 -17.62
CA LYS A 103 13.97 -2.11 -19.07
C LYS A 103 15.26 -1.38 -19.43
N GLU A 104 15.44 -0.15 -18.94
CA GLU A 104 16.65 0.64 -19.16
C GLU A 104 17.90 -0.09 -18.62
N PHE A 105 17.81 -0.65 -17.41
CA PHE A 105 18.88 -1.45 -16.82
C PHE A 105 19.24 -2.69 -17.67
N SER A 106 18.24 -3.36 -18.25
CA SER A 106 18.46 -4.54 -19.09
C SER A 106 19.00 -4.22 -20.49
N GLU A 107 18.64 -3.08 -21.08
CA GLU A 107 19.06 -2.67 -22.42
C GLU A 107 20.49 -2.11 -22.46
N GLY A 108 21.02 -1.64 -21.32
CA GLY A 108 22.43 -1.25 -21.15
C GLY A 108 23.41 -2.44 -21.09
N GLY A 109 22.91 -3.68 -21.03
CA GLY A 109 23.69 -4.91 -21.02
C GLY A 109 23.60 -5.66 -22.34
N HIS A 110 24.43 -5.29 -23.33
CA HIS A 110 24.64 -6.14 -24.50
C HIS A 110 25.29 -7.48 -24.09
N THR A 111 24.50 -8.54 -23.92
CA THR A 111 24.75 -9.90 -24.47
C THR A 111 23.45 -10.72 -24.44
N GLY A 112 23.12 -11.32 -25.58
CA GLY A 112 21.89 -12.07 -25.80
C GLY A 112 21.77 -13.33 -24.94
N HIS A 113 21.08 -13.21 -23.81
CA HIS A 113 20.53 -14.36 -23.12
C HIS A 113 19.10 -14.62 -23.61
N LEU A 114 18.96 -15.65 -24.47
CA LEU A 114 17.69 -16.33 -24.69
C LEU A 114 17.13 -16.73 -23.31
N TRP A 115 16.07 -16.05 -22.88
CA TRP A 115 15.31 -16.41 -21.69
C TRP A 115 14.73 -17.81 -21.90
N ASN A 116 15.33 -18.84 -21.29
CA ASN A 116 14.77 -20.17 -21.28
C ASN A 116 13.58 -20.16 -20.30
N ILE A 117 12.37 -19.96 -20.83
CA ILE A 117 11.15 -19.94 -20.03
C ILE A 117 10.83 -21.39 -19.63
N SER A 118 11.26 -21.79 -18.44
CA SER A 118 10.90 -23.08 -17.85
C SER A 118 9.67 -22.93 -16.96
N GLY A 119 8.50 -23.32 -17.47
CA GLY A 119 7.27 -23.38 -16.69
C GLY A 119 6.01 -23.16 -17.55
N TYR A 120 5.11 -24.15 -17.58
CA TYR A 120 3.88 -24.12 -18.38
C TYR A 120 3.03 -22.86 -18.13
N SER A 121 2.92 -22.41 -16.88
CA SER A 121 2.14 -21.22 -16.52
C SER A 121 2.71 -19.93 -17.13
N ILE A 122 4.03 -19.77 -17.10
CA ILE A 122 4.74 -18.60 -17.64
C ILE A 122 4.65 -18.60 -19.17
N ILE A 123 4.83 -19.77 -19.80
CA ILE A 123 4.65 -19.95 -21.25
C ILE A 123 3.22 -19.57 -21.66
N MET A 124 2.21 -20.05 -20.93
CA MET A 124 0.81 -19.76 -21.24
C MET A 124 0.43 -18.30 -21.01
N GLN A 125 1.01 -17.64 -19.99
CA GLN A 125 0.82 -16.21 -19.79
C GLN A 125 1.47 -15.40 -20.91
N LYS A 126 2.67 -15.78 -21.35
CA LYS A 126 3.37 -15.13 -22.47
C LYS A 126 2.66 -15.33 -23.80
N ALA A 127 2.16 -16.54 -24.06
CA ALA A 127 1.35 -16.84 -25.25
C ALA A 127 0.08 -15.96 -25.29
N ARG A 128 -0.64 -15.84 -24.17
CA ARG A 128 -1.80 -14.95 -24.08
C ARG A 128 -1.43 -13.49 -24.33
N GLU A 129 -0.30 -13.03 -23.79
CA GLU A 129 0.20 -11.67 -24.02
C GLU A 129 0.50 -11.40 -25.51
N LEU A 130 1.17 -12.35 -26.17
CA LEU A 130 1.53 -12.27 -27.59
C LEU A 130 0.30 -12.27 -28.49
N ILE A 131 -0.66 -13.17 -28.23
CA ILE A 131 -1.94 -13.21 -28.93
C ILE A 131 -2.68 -11.87 -28.79
N ARG A 132 -2.73 -11.32 -27.57
CA ARG A 132 -3.43 -10.05 -27.31
C ARG A 132 -2.78 -8.85 -28.02
N LYS A 133 -1.47 -8.88 -28.25
CA LYS A 133 -0.73 -7.82 -28.95
C LYS A 133 -0.63 -8.03 -30.46
N ALA A 134 -1.01 -9.19 -30.98
CA ALA A 134 -0.92 -9.50 -32.41
C ALA A 134 -1.94 -8.68 -33.21
N LYS A 135 -1.45 -7.88 -34.16
CA LYS A 135 -2.29 -7.02 -35.02
C LYS A 135 -2.57 -7.61 -36.42
N LYS A 136 -1.91 -8.71 -36.81
CA LYS A 136 -2.06 -9.31 -38.14
C LYS A 136 -2.28 -10.83 -38.14
N SER A 137 -1.44 -11.62 -37.48
CA SER A 137 -1.67 -13.07 -37.33
C SER A 137 -0.69 -13.69 -36.33
N VAL A 138 -1.07 -14.83 -35.75
CA VAL A 138 -0.24 -15.69 -34.88
C VAL A 138 -0.18 -17.07 -35.54
N TYR A 139 1.00 -17.66 -35.67
CA TYR A 139 1.25 -19.00 -36.24
C TYR A 139 2.01 -19.85 -35.25
#